data_AF-A0A2V5ZR05-F1
#
_entry.id   AF-A0A2V5ZR05-F1
#
_cell.length_a   1.000
_cell.length_b   1.000
_cell.length_c   1.000
_cell.angle_alpha   90.00
_cell.angle_beta   90.00
_cell.angle_gamma   90.00
#
_symmetry.space_group_name_H-M   'P 1'
#
loop_
_entity.id
_entity.type
_entity.pdbx_description
1 polymer ?
#
loop_
_entity_poly.entity_id
_entity_poly.type
_entity_poly.pdbx_seq_one_letter_code
_entity_poly.pdbx_strand_id
1 'polypeptide(L)'
;MKRTPEEVANTIESFVNGAGDQWAWDGFISIRIDDPELEAIRKKCVAIRDEFPPSDPRAYCSEAGLDAMRQIVEELRGASVGKH
;
A
#
# COMPACT_ATOMS: atom_id res chain seq x y z
N MET A 1 15.06 -2.87 -2.13
CA MET A 1 15.01 -2.35 -0.74
C MET A 1 14.49 -3.46 0.17
N LYS A 2 15.12 -3.66 1.34
CA LYS A 2 14.57 -4.55 2.37
C LYS A 2 13.46 -3.84 3.13
N ARG A 3 12.29 -4.48 3.23
CA ARG A 3 11.13 -4.08 4.01
C ARG A 3 10.55 -5.33 4.67
N THR A 4 9.92 -5.18 5.83
CA THR A 4 9.09 -6.24 6.43
C THR A 4 7.62 -6.08 6.01
N PRO A 5 6.80 -7.14 6.14
CA PRO A 5 5.36 -7.04 5.91
C PRO A 5 4.70 -5.98 6.80
N GLU A 6 5.15 -5.84 8.05
CA GLU A 6 4.65 -4.83 8.98
C GLU A 6 4.99 -3.40 8.53
N GLU A 7 6.21 -3.16 8.03
CA GLU A 7 6.58 -1.85 7.50
C GLU A 7 5.76 -1.47 6.27
N VAL A 8 5.49 -2.45 5.39
CA VAL A 8 4.62 -2.24 4.22
C VAL A 8 3.18 -1.95 4.66
N ALA A 9 2.63 -2.75 5.57
CA ALA A 9 1.28 -2.57 6.10
C ALA A 9 1.12 -1.19 6.77
N ASN A 10 2.08 -0.80 7.63
CA ASN A 10 2.06 0.50 8.29
C ASN A 10 2.16 1.67 7.29
N THR A 11 2.93 1.52 6.21
CA THR A 11 3.04 2.55 5.16
C THR A 11 1.70 2.74 4.45
N ILE A 12 1.05 1.65 4.04
CA ILE A 12 -0.23 1.67 3.34
C ILE A 12 -1.34 2.19 4.27
N GLU A 13 -1.39 1.71 5.51
CA GLU A 13 -2.35 2.16 6.52
C GLU A 13 -2.21 3.65 6.85
N SER A 14 -0.97 4.13 7.00
CA SER A 14 -0.70 5.56 7.25
C SER A 14 -1.16 6.41 6.07
N PHE A 15 -0.96 5.94 4.84
CA PHE A 15 -1.43 6.61 3.64
C PHE A 15 -2.96 6.68 3.57
N VAL A 16 -3.64 5.55 3.78
CA VAL A 16 -5.11 5.47 3.75
C VAL A 16 -5.76 6.36 4.82
N ASN A 17 -5.15 6.45 6.00
CA ASN A 17 -5.66 7.29 7.09
C ASN A 17 -5.29 8.77 6.95
N GLY A 18 -4.54 9.16 5.89
CA GLY A 18 -4.05 10.53 5.72
C GLY A 18 -3.04 10.97 6.80
N ALA A 19 -2.52 10.02 7.58
CA ALA A 19 -1.55 10.26 8.66
C ALA A 19 -0.10 10.07 8.21
N GLY A 20 0.11 9.60 6.98
CA GLY A 20 1.41 9.34 6.38
C GLY A 20 2.03 10.56 5.70
N ASP A 21 3.35 10.61 5.70
CA ASP A 21 4.10 11.58 4.92
C ASP A 21 3.95 11.27 3.42
N GLN A 22 3.58 12.29 2.62
CA GLN A 22 3.36 12.14 1.17
C GLN A 22 4.60 11.59 0.44
N TRP A 23 5.80 11.93 0.91
CA TRP A 23 7.08 11.47 0.36
C TRP A 23 7.36 10.02 0.77
N ALA A 24 6.87 9.58 1.93
CA ALA A 24 6.96 8.17 2.33
C ALA A 24 6.12 7.28 1.40
N TRP A 25 4.92 7.73 1.01
CA TRP A 25 4.10 7.03 0.01
C TRP A 25 4.76 7.04 -1.37
N ASP A 26 5.20 8.21 -1.84
CA ASP A 26 5.86 8.35 -3.15
C ASP A 26 7.13 7.47 -3.24
N GLY A 27 7.95 7.47 -2.19
CA GLY A 27 9.12 6.61 -2.09
C GLY A 27 8.75 5.11 -2.06
N PHE A 28 7.67 4.74 -1.38
CA PHE A 28 7.19 3.36 -1.35
C PHE A 28 6.77 2.86 -2.73
N ILE A 29 5.98 3.64 -3.47
CA ILE A 29 5.53 3.24 -4.81
C ILE A 29 6.64 3.32 -5.86
N SER A 30 7.67 4.14 -5.65
CA SER A 30 8.76 4.34 -6.61
C SER A 30 9.93 3.34 -6.46
N ILE A 31 10.14 2.80 -5.26
CA ILE A 31 11.30 1.95 -4.95
C ILE A 31 10.90 0.47 -4.93
N ARG A 32 11.66 -0.37 -5.65
CA ARG A 32 11.45 -1.83 -5.64
C ARG A 32 11.76 -2.44 -4.29
N ILE A 33 10.91 -3.36 -3.85
CA ILE A 33 11.12 -4.17 -2.65
C ILE A 33 11.82 -5.47 -3.04
N ASP A 34 12.78 -5.92 -2.22
CA ASP A 34 13.58 -7.11 -2.52
C ASP A 34 12.79 -8.40 -2.33
N ASP A 35 11.83 -8.40 -1.40
CA ASP A 35 10.93 -9.52 -1.17
C ASP A 35 9.88 -9.59 -2.30
N PRO A 36 9.76 -10.73 -3.00
CA PRO A 36 8.86 -10.85 -4.16
C PRO A 36 7.38 -10.79 -3.78
N GLU A 37 6.99 -11.24 -2.59
CA GLU A 37 5.61 -11.15 -2.10
C GLU A 37 5.25 -9.69 -1.85
N LEU A 38 6.12 -8.94 -1.16
CA LEU A 38 5.94 -7.52 -0.89
C LEU A 38 6.04 -6.65 -2.15
N GLU A 39 6.89 -7.00 -3.10
CA GLU A 39 6.96 -6.32 -4.40
C GLU A 39 5.69 -6.52 -5.22
N ALA A 40 5.05 -7.69 -5.13
CA ALA A 40 3.73 -7.90 -5.74
C ALA A 40 2.68 -6.98 -5.09
N ILE A 41 2.70 -6.81 -3.77
CA ILE A 41 1.82 -5.88 -3.07
C ILE A 41 2.08 -4.43 -3.49
N ARG A 42 3.34 -3.99 -3.57
CA ARG A 42 3.68 -2.64 -4.07
C ARG A 42 3.10 -2.42 -5.48
N LYS A 43 3.24 -3.40 -6.37
CA LYS A 43 2.67 -3.31 -7.73
C LYS A 43 1.15 -3.23 -7.73
N LYS A 44 0.46 -3.97 -6.85
CA LYS A 44 -0.99 -3.82 -6.64
C LYS A 44 -1.34 -2.39 -6.22
N CYS A 45 -0.63 -1.82 -5.24
CA CYS A 45 -0.85 -0.43 -4.81
C CYS A 45 -0.68 0.58 -5.95
N VAL A 46 0.31 0.38 -6.83
CA VAL A 46 0.49 1.22 -8.04
C VAL A 46 -0.69 1.07 -9.00
N ALA A 47 -1.16 -0.15 -9.23
CA ALA A 47 -2.27 -0.43 -10.14
C ALA A 47 -3.62 0.10 -9.63
N ILE A 48 -3.82 0.22 -8.31
CA ILE A 48 -5.06 0.76 -7.72
C ILE A 48 -5.40 2.14 -8.27
N ARG A 49 -4.42 3.00 -8.56
CA ARG A 49 -4.71 4.30 -9.17
C ARG A 49 -5.33 4.18 -10.57
N ASP A 50 -4.87 3.20 -11.34
CA ASP A 50 -5.37 2.96 -12.70
C ASP A 50 -6.71 2.21 -12.69
N GLU A 51 -6.92 1.30 -11.72
CA GLU A 51 -8.17 0.55 -11.54
C GLU A 51 -9.29 1.38 -10.87
N PHE A 52 -8.91 2.24 -9.92
CA PHE A 52 -9.79 3.07 -9.12
C PHE A 52 -9.36 4.54 -9.22
N PRO A 53 -9.55 5.18 -10.38
CA PRO A 53 -9.10 6.54 -10.61
C PRO A 53 -9.76 7.50 -9.61
N PRO A 54 -9.04 8.51 -9.12
CA PRO A 54 -9.58 9.46 -8.17
C PRO A 54 -10.62 10.37 -8.83
N SER A 55 -11.72 10.64 -8.13
CA SER A 55 -12.70 11.65 -8.55
C SER A 55 -12.22 13.08 -8.28
N ASP A 56 -11.35 13.26 -7.28
CA ASP A 56 -10.67 14.53 -6.98
C ASP A 56 -9.23 14.47 -7.53
N PRO A 57 -8.79 15.41 -8.38
CA PRO A 57 -7.42 15.44 -8.91
C PRO A 57 -6.32 15.57 -7.82
N ARG A 58 -6.68 15.93 -6.59
CA ARG A 58 -5.76 15.96 -5.44
C ARG A 58 -5.67 14.63 -4.70
N ALA A 59 -6.60 13.71 -4.94
CA ALA A 59 -6.59 12.38 -4.36
C ALA A 59 -5.79 11.41 -5.23
N TYR A 60 -5.26 10.36 -4.60
CA TYR A 60 -4.51 9.33 -5.33
C TYR A 60 -5.42 8.31 -6.02
N CYS A 61 -6.51 7.90 -5.35
CA CYS A 61 -7.50 6.95 -5.86
C CYS A 61 -8.88 7.30 -5.30
N SER A 62 -9.94 6.66 -5.82
CA SER A 62 -11.29 6.82 -5.28
C SER A 62 -11.43 6.16 -3.90
N GLU A 63 -12.57 6.38 -3.24
CA GLU A 63 -12.89 5.72 -1.96
C GLU A 63 -12.81 4.19 -2.05
N ALA A 64 -13.27 3.61 -3.17
CA ALA A 64 -13.14 2.17 -3.43
C ALA A 64 -11.67 1.72 -3.52
N GLY A 65 -10.79 2.57 -4.06
CA GLY A 65 -9.34 2.32 -4.06
C GLY A 65 -8.75 2.34 -2.66
N LEU A 66 -9.22 3.24 -1.79
CA LEU A 66 -8.83 3.26 -0.38
C LEU A 66 -9.29 2.00 0.36
N ASP A 67 -10.51 1.52 0.10
CA ASP A 67 -10.99 0.25 0.66
C ASP A 67 -10.15 -0.94 0.18
N ALA A 68 -9.78 -1.00 -1.10
CA ALA A 68 -8.88 -2.03 -1.61
C ALA A 68 -7.51 -1.99 -0.90
N MET A 69 -6.97 -0.79 -0.62
CA MET A 69 -5.74 -0.63 0.16
C MET A 69 -5.90 -1.11 1.62
N ARG A 70 -7.05 -0.89 2.25
CA ARG A 70 -7.34 -1.42 3.60
C ARG A 70 -7.32 -2.94 3.61
N GLN A 71 -7.94 -3.58 2.62
CA GLN A 71 -7.92 -5.03 2.50
C GLN A 71 -6.49 -5.57 2.37
N ILE A 72 -5.63 -4.90 1.60
CA ILE A 72 -4.21 -5.26 1.50
C ILE A 72 -3.51 -5.20 2.86
N VAL A 73 -3.80 -4.18 3.68
CA VAL A 73 -3.25 -4.07 5.04
C VAL A 73 -3.70 -5.25 5.90
N GLU A 74 -4.98 -5.60 5.83
CA GLU A 74 -5.52 -6.77 6.55
C GLU A 74 -4.87 -8.07 6.10
N GLU A 75 -4.69 -8.27 4.78
CA GLU A 75 -3.98 -9.42 4.22
C GLU A 75 -2.53 -9.51 4.73
N LEU A 76 -1.80 -8.39 4.73
CA LEU A 76 -0.42 -8.33 5.22
C LEU A 76 -0.33 -8.65 6.71
N ARG A 77 -1.23 -8.09 7.52
CA ARG A 77 -1.27 -8.34 8.97
C ARG A 77 -1.69 -9.78 9.27
N GLY A 78 -2.67 -10.33 8.54
CA GLY A 78 -3.10 -11.72 8.66
C GLY A 78 -2.02 -12.72 8.24
N ALA A 79 -1.28 -12.43 7.17
CA ALA A 79 -0.16 -13.25 6.71
C ALA A 79 1.02 -13.25 7.70
N SER A 80 1.28 -12.13 8.39
CA SER A 80 2.27 -12.06 9.47
C SER A 80 1.89 -12.90 10.71
N VAL A 81 0.60 -13.12 10.96
CA VAL A 81 0.10 -13.94 12.09
C VAL A 81 0.15 -15.44 11.78
N GLY A 82 0.20 -15.84 10.50
CA GLY A 82 0.14 -17.25 10.06
C GLY A 82 1.49 -17.96 9.86
N LYS A 83 2.63 -17.29 9.97
CA LYS A 83 3.97 -17.92 9.92
C LYS A 83 4.52 -18.08 11.35
N HIS A 84 4.21 -19.21 11.99
CA HIS A 84 4.93 -19.76 13.16
C HIS A 84 5.34 -21.19 12.85
#